data_AF-A0A815EGG2-F1
#
_entry.id   AF-A0A815EGG2-F1
#
_cell.length_a   1.000
_cell.length_b   1.000
_cell.length_c   1.000
_cell.angle_alpha   90.00
_cell.angle_beta   90.00
_cell.angle_gamma   90.00
#
_symmetry.space_group_name_H-M   'P 1'
#
loop_
_entity.id
_entity.type
_entity.pdbx_description
1 polymer ?
#
loop_
_entity_poly.entity_id
_entity_poly.type
_entity_poly.pdbx_seq_one_letter_code
_entity_poly.pdbx_strand_id
1 'polypeptide(L)'
;MAFKNARQLRCVPRQQRHQFRTMNKKDFQLLRCLYALDIVYISLTLFAAISNVYQASTQDEIHTPLRSAIENFLGGIAAFSYHIPFCISFFIFLFVSKAFRQEMKHLMYKMCGKDQMGMHEQGNIQLHDRRDNKDLNIVINVVSTV
;
A
#
# COMPACT_ATOMS: atom_id res chain seq x y z
N MET A 1 59.22 10.21 -1.17
CA MET A 1 58.15 9.95 -2.15
C MET A 1 57.37 8.75 -1.63
N ALA A 2 56.25 8.98 -0.93
CA ALA A 2 54.86 8.87 -1.43
C ALA A 2 54.42 7.39 -1.52
N PHE A 3 53.34 6.87 -0.92
CA PHE A 3 52.10 7.42 -0.39
C PHE A 3 51.69 6.64 0.87
N LYS A 4 51.61 7.32 2.03
CA LYS A 4 51.17 6.76 3.32
C LYS A 4 49.90 7.47 3.79
N ASN A 5 48.88 7.57 2.93
CA ASN A 5 47.70 8.39 3.21
C ASN A 5 46.47 7.94 2.42
N ALA A 6 45.83 6.83 2.79
CA ALA A 6 44.55 6.42 2.18
C ALA A 6 43.70 5.43 3.01
N ARG A 7 43.85 5.36 4.34
CA ARG A 7 43.02 4.45 5.17
C ARG A 7 42.39 5.10 6.39
N GLN A 8 42.17 6.41 6.36
CA GLN A 8 41.15 7.04 7.21
C GLN A 8 39.84 7.18 6.41
N LEU A 9 39.31 6.04 5.97
CA LEU A 9 37.88 5.95 5.75
C LEU A 9 37.25 6.12 7.13
N ARG A 10 36.88 7.37 7.44
CA ARG A 10 36.07 7.74 8.59
C ARG A 10 35.00 6.68 8.73
N CYS A 11 35.05 5.92 9.83
CA CYS A 11 33.88 5.26 10.37
C CYS A 11 32.87 6.37 10.69
N VAL A 12 32.11 6.76 9.68
CA VAL A 12 30.94 7.61 9.86
C VAL A 12 30.04 6.83 10.82
N PRO A 13 29.75 7.38 12.01
CA PRO A 13 29.02 6.66 13.03
C PRO A 13 27.67 6.21 12.45
N ARG A 14 27.44 4.89 12.40
CA ARG A 14 26.20 4.28 11.90
C ARG A 14 24.93 4.87 12.53
N GLN A 15 25.04 5.53 13.68
CA GLN A 15 23.94 6.17 14.39
C GLN A 15 23.33 7.39 13.66
N GLN A 16 24.07 8.14 12.84
CA GLN A 16 23.48 9.28 12.11
C GLN A 16 22.70 8.86 10.85
N ARG A 17 22.85 7.62 10.37
CA ARG A 17 22.05 7.09 9.25
C ARG A 17 20.60 6.80 9.63
N HIS A 18 20.27 6.76 10.93
CA HIS A 18 18.91 6.59 11.42
C HIS A 18 18.16 7.90 11.65
N GLN A 19 18.82 9.05 11.58
CA GLN A 19 18.16 10.36 11.72
C GLN A 19 17.55 10.90 10.42
N PHE A 20 18.00 10.43 9.24
CA PHE A 20 17.10 10.38 8.08
C PHE A 20 16.11 9.27 8.34
N ARG A 21 15.13 9.58 9.19
CA ARG A 21 13.93 8.82 9.49
C ARG A 21 13.51 8.08 8.23
N THR A 22 13.96 6.83 8.11
CA THR A 22 13.57 5.94 7.05
C THR A 22 12.08 5.81 7.21
N MET A 23 11.32 6.52 6.38
CA MET A 23 9.88 6.28 6.23
C MET A 23 9.75 4.76 6.17
N ASN A 24 8.95 4.22 7.09
CA ASN A 24 8.88 2.79 7.24
C ASN A 24 8.44 2.25 5.86
N LYS A 25 8.90 1.08 5.42
CA LYS A 25 8.52 0.55 4.10
C LYS A 25 6.99 0.50 3.91
N LYS A 26 6.27 0.44 5.03
CA LYS A 26 4.82 0.57 5.17
C LYS A 26 4.29 1.95 4.73
N ASP A 27 4.94 3.04 5.13
CA ASP A 27 4.54 4.42 4.81
C ASP A 27 4.72 4.69 3.31
N PHE A 28 5.80 4.20 2.70
CA PHE A 28 5.99 4.28 1.25
C PHE A 28 4.92 3.51 0.47
N GLN A 29 4.47 2.37 1.01
CA GLN A 29 3.42 1.57 0.40
C GLN A 29 2.06 2.27 0.51
N LEU A 30 1.75 2.87 1.65
CA LEU A 30 0.57 3.70 1.85
C LEU A 30 0.59 4.93 0.91
N LEU A 31 1.74 5.59 0.78
CA LEU A 31 1.87 6.76 -0.08
C LEU A 31 1.63 6.42 -1.56
N ARG A 32 2.16 5.29 -2.04
CA ARG A 32 1.88 4.80 -3.40
C ARG A 32 0.41 4.44 -3.60
N CYS A 33 -0.23 3.90 -2.57
CA CYS A 33 -1.67 3.61 -2.54
C CYS A 33 -2.49 4.87 -2.77
N LEU A 34 -2.20 5.89 -1.95
CA LEU A 34 -2.88 7.17 -1.97
C LEU A 34 -2.71 7.85 -3.33
N TYR A 35 -1.48 7.86 -3.85
CA TYR A 35 -1.17 8.44 -5.14
C TYR A 35 -1.90 7.75 -6.30
N ALA A 36 -2.00 6.41 -6.29
CA ALA A 36 -2.76 5.69 -7.31
C ALA A 36 -4.27 6.02 -7.22
N LEU A 37 -4.80 6.13 -6.00
CA LEU A 37 -6.20 6.50 -5.79
C LEU A 37 -6.48 7.94 -6.25
N ASP A 38 -5.59 8.87 -5.96
CA ASP A 38 -5.67 10.26 -6.42
C ASP A 38 -5.64 10.35 -7.95
N ILE A 39 -4.74 9.62 -8.63
CA ILE A 39 -4.68 9.60 -10.10
C ILE A 39 -6.01 9.13 -10.68
N VAL A 40 -6.54 8.00 -10.17
CA VAL A 40 -7.80 7.45 -10.66
C VAL A 40 -8.95 8.41 -10.39
N TYR A 41 -9.02 8.98 -9.19
CA TYR A 41 -10.03 9.96 -8.83
C TYR A 41 -10.00 11.18 -9.75
N ILE A 42 -8.82 11.81 -9.90
CA ILE A 42 -8.64 12.98 -10.77
C ILE A 42 -9.04 12.66 -12.21
N SER A 43 -8.64 11.51 -12.74
CA SER A 43 -8.99 11.11 -14.12
C SER A 43 -10.50 10.97 -14.33
N LEU A 44 -11.21 10.36 -13.38
CA LEU A 44 -12.67 10.17 -13.44
C LEU A 44 -13.41 11.49 -13.25
N THR A 45 -12.99 12.32 -12.30
CA THR A 45 -13.58 13.64 -12.07
C THR A 45 -13.36 14.58 -13.25
N LEU A 46 -12.17 14.54 -13.88
CA LEU A 46 -11.87 15.32 -15.08
C LEU A 46 -12.77 14.91 -16.25
N PHE A 47 -12.95 13.60 -16.46
CA PHE A 47 -13.84 13.07 -17.49
C PHE A 47 -15.29 13.52 -17.30
N ALA A 48 -15.80 13.48 -16.06
CA ALA A 48 -17.13 13.96 -15.74
C ALA A 48 -17.27 15.49 -15.94
N ALA A 49 -16.24 16.26 -15.56
CA ALA A 49 -16.22 17.70 -15.74
C ALA A 49 -16.26 18.09 -17.23
N ILE A 50 -15.47 17.43 -18.08
CA ILE A 50 -15.48 17.65 -19.53
C ILE A 50 -16.87 17.35 -20.11
N SER A 51 -17.48 16.23 -19.69
CA SER A 51 -18.83 15.85 -20.12
C SER A 51 -19.87 16.93 -19.74
N ASN A 52 -19.78 17.48 -18.53
CA ASN A 52 -20.68 18.55 -18.07
C ASN A 52 -20.48 19.86 -18.84
N VAL A 53 -19.23 20.27 -19.10
CA VAL A 53 -18.94 21.48 -19.90
C VAL A 53 -19.43 21.31 -21.33
N TYR A 54 -19.24 20.13 -21.93
CA TYR A 54 -19.75 19.83 -23.26
C TYR A 54 -21.29 19.91 -23.30
N GLN A 55 -21.98 19.30 -22.33
CA GLN A 55 -23.45 19.40 -22.25
C GLN A 55 -23.92 20.84 -22.09
N ALA A 56 -23.29 21.62 -21.20
CA ALA A 56 -23.64 23.02 -20.98
C ALA A 56 -23.41 23.89 -22.23
N SER A 57 -22.36 23.62 -23.01
CA SER A 57 -22.02 24.38 -24.21
C SER A 57 -22.95 24.06 -25.40
N THR A 58 -23.65 22.92 -25.35
CA THR A 58 -24.43 22.39 -26.48
C THR A 58 -25.95 22.43 -26.21
N GLN A 59 -26.38 23.15 -25.17
CA GLN A 59 -27.82 23.20 -24.80
C GLN A 59 -28.69 23.88 -25.86
N ASP A 60 -28.14 24.81 -26.64
CA ASP A 60 -28.90 25.62 -27.61
C ASP A 60 -28.96 25.01 -29.03
N GLU A 61 -28.23 23.91 -29.29
CA GLU A 61 -28.24 23.27 -30.61
C GLU A 61 -29.44 22.32 -30.76
N ILE A 62 -30.07 22.33 -31.95
CA ILE A 62 -31.10 21.35 -32.29
C ILE A 62 -30.44 19.99 -32.50
N HIS A 63 -30.63 19.09 -31.55
CA HIS A 63 -30.04 17.76 -31.58
C HIS A 63 -30.80 16.80 -32.49
N THR A 64 -30.05 16.06 -33.31
CA THR A 64 -30.60 14.89 -34.00
C THR A 64 -30.87 13.78 -32.96
N PRO A 65 -31.85 12.88 -33.20
CA PRO A 65 -32.19 11.82 -32.24
C PRO A 65 -30.99 10.90 -31.92
N LEU A 66 -30.11 10.66 -32.90
CA LEU A 66 -28.88 9.90 -32.69
C LEU A 66 -27.92 10.61 -31.72
N ARG A 67 -27.72 11.91 -31.88
CA ARG A 67 -26.85 12.71 -31.01
C ARG A 67 -27.36 12.73 -29.57
N SER A 68 -28.66 12.92 -29.38
CA SER A 68 -29.29 12.86 -28.07
C SER A 68 -29.12 11.48 -27.40
N ALA A 69 -29.20 10.39 -28.15
CA ALA A 69 -28.95 9.05 -27.60
C ALA A 69 -27.49 8.87 -27.13
N ILE A 70 -26.52 9.37 -27.90
CA ILE A 70 -25.10 9.35 -27.54
C ILE A 70 -24.85 10.19 -26.29
N GLU A 71 -25.41 11.39 -26.20
CA GLU A 71 -25.25 12.29 -25.06
C GLU A 71 -25.88 11.73 -23.79
N ASN A 72 -27.05 11.11 -23.88
CA ASN A 72 -27.68 10.40 -22.75
C ASN A 72 -26.85 9.20 -22.29
N PHE A 73 -26.28 8.43 -23.23
CA PHE A 73 -25.39 7.31 -22.90
C PHE A 73 -24.11 7.78 -22.19
N LEU A 74 -23.46 8.82 -22.73
CA LEU A 74 -22.29 9.45 -22.12
C LEU A 74 -22.60 10.03 -20.74
N GLY A 75 -23.76 10.68 -20.59
CA GLY A 75 -24.25 11.18 -19.30
C GLY A 75 -24.43 10.05 -18.28
N GLY A 76 -24.99 8.92 -18.71
CA GLY A 76 -25.11 7.71 -17.87
C GLY A 76 -23.75 7.16 -17.43
N ILE A 77 -22.76 7.11 -18.34
CA ILE A 77 -21.39 6.70 -18.00
C ILE A 77 -20.73 7.69 -17.03
N ALA A 78 -20.90 9.00 -17.26
CA ALA A 78 -20.36 10.03 -16.38
C ALA A 78 -20.97 9.93 -14.97
N ALA A 79 -22.29 9.74 -14.86
CA ALA A 79 -22.98 9.50 -13.60
C ALA A 79 -22.46 8.24 -12.89
N PHE A 80 -22.32 7.13 -13.63
CA PHE A 80 -21.75 5.89 -13.10
C PHE A 80 -20.30 6.08 -12.63
N SER A 81 -19.52 6.91 -13.31
CA SER A 81 -18.13 7.20 -12.98
C SER A 81 -17.96 7.87 -11.61
N TYR A 82 -18.98 8.53 -11.06
CA TYR A 82 -18.95 9.05 -9.69
C TYR A 82 -19.03 7.95 -8.62
N HIS A 83 -19.59 6.79 -8.93
CA HIS A 83 -19.67 5.66 -8.01
C HIS A 83 -18.42 4.78 -8.03
N ILE A 84 -17.68 4.77 -9.14
CA ILE A 84 -16.48 3.98 -9.34
C ILE A 84 -15.39 4.21 -8.27
N PRO A 85 -15.05 5.45 -7.84
CA PRO A 85 -14.03 5.70 -6.84
C PRO A 85 -14.29 4.97 -5.52
N PHE A 86 -15.55 4.87 -5.08
CA PHE A 86 -15.90 4.15 -3.85
C PHE A 86 -15.57 2.66 -3.95
N CYS A 87 -15.91 2.02 -5.07
CA CYS A 87 -15.59 0.62 -5.30
C CYS A 87 -14.08 0.40 -5.47
N ILE A 88 -13.42 1.26 -6.23
CA ILE A 88 -11.98 1.17 -6.49
C ILE A 88 -11.18 1.35 -5.19
N SER A 89 -11.63 2.23 -4.27
CA SER A 89 -10.99 2.42 -2.97
C SER A 89 -10.83 1.09 -2.22
N PHE A 90 -11.90 0.28 -2.21
CA PHE A 90 -11.87 -1.04 -1.60
C PHE A 90 -10.86 -1.97 -2.26
N PHE A 91 -10.84 -2.05 -3.60
CA PHE A 91 -9.88 -2.86 -4.34
C PHE A 91 -8.44 -2.40 -4.11
N ILE A 92 -8.20 -1.10 -4.12
CA ILE A 92 -6.88 -0.50 -3.87
C ILE A 92 -6.39 -0.89 -2.46
N PHE A 93 -7.23 -0.79 -1.42
CA PHE A 93 -6.86 -1.24 -0.08
C PHE A 93 -6.55 -2.75 -0.03
N LEU A 94 -7.32 -3.56 -0.76
CA LEU A 94 -7.12 -5.01 -0.87
C LEU A 94 -5.81 -5.37 -1.59
N PHE A 95 -5.41 -4.63 -2.63
CA PHE A 95 -4.17 -4.87 -3.37
C PHE A 95 -2.93 -4.28 -2.70
N VAL A 96 -3.04 -3.17 -2.00
CA VAL A 96 -1.87 -2.49 -1.45
C VAL A 96 -1.59 -2.94 -0.01
N SER A 97 -2.61 -3.09 0.84
CA SER A 97 -2.37 -3.40 2.25
C SER A 97 -2.24 -4.91 2.48
N LYS A 98 -1.01 -5.37 2.76
CA LYS A 98 -0.77 -6.75 3.22
C LYS A 98 -1.52 -7.05 4.52
N ALA A 99 -1.58 -6.08 5.44
CA ALA A 99 -2.32 -6.22 6.69
C ALA A 99 -3.82 -6.40 6.42
N PHE A 100 -4.40 -5.58 5.54
CA PHE A 100 -5.82 -5.68 5.19
C PHE A 100 -6.18 -7.02 4.56
N ARG A 101 -5.33 -7.56 3.67
CA ARG A 101 -5.52 -8.91 3.14
C ARG A 101 -5.48 -9.99 4.21
N GLN A 102 -4.59 -9.83 5.18
CA GLN A 102 -4.43 -10.80 6.27
C GLN A 102 -5.66 -10.79 7.19
N GLU A 103 -6.17 -9.60 7.51
CA GLU A 103 -7.43 -9.39 8.23
C GLU A 103 -8.63 -9.93 7.45
N MET A 104 -8.74 -9.62 6.15
CA MET A 104 -9.81 -10.15 5.30
C MET A 104 -9.80 -11.68 5.23
N LYS A 105 -8.60 -12.27 5.12
CA LYS A 105 -8.44 -13.72 5.12
C LYS A 105 -8.88 -14.31 6.47
N HIS A 106 -8.54 -13.66 7.58
CA HIS A 106 -8.98 -14.06 8.91
C HIS A 106 -10.51 -13.97 9.07
N LEU A 107 -11.12 -12.87 8.58
CA LEU A 107 -12.57 -12.67 8.57
C LEU A 107 -13.27 -13.73 7.71
N MET A 108 -12.75 -14.04 6.52
CA MET A 108 -13.26 -15.10 5.65
C MET A 108 -13.22 -16.46 6.34
N TYR A 109 -12.12 -16.82 6.99
CA TYR A 109 -12.04 -18.09 7.71
C TYR A 109 -13.05 -18.17 8.85
N LYS A 110 -13.23 -17.07 9.60
CA LYS A 110 -14.24 -16.97 10.65
C LYS A 110 -15.66 -17.13 10.11
N MET A 111 -15.97 -16.51 8.96
CA MET A 111 -17.28 -16.66 8.30
C MET A 111 -17.50 -18.05 7.72
N CYS A 112 -16.45 -18.72 7.24
CA CYS A 112 -16.53 -20.09 6.72
C CYS A 112 -16.63 -21.17 7.82
N GLY A 113 -16.79 -20.80 9.09
CA GLY A 113 -16.97 -21.74 10.20
C GLY A 113 -15.78 -22.68 10.44
N LYS A 114 -14.62 -22.38 9.83
CA LYS A 114 -13.37 -23.06 10.14
C LYS A 114 -12.72 -22.28 11.27
N ASP A 115 -13.13 -22.58 12.50
CA ASP A 115 -12.44 -22.12 13.72
C ASP A 115 -10.94 -22.44 13.60
N GLN A 116 -10.14 -21.42 13.31
CA GLN A 116 -8.68 -21.54 13.31
C GLN A 116 -8.18 -21.50 14.75
N MET A 117 -8.32 -22.61 15.44
CA MET A 117 -7.43 -22.97 16.53
C MET A 117 -6.06 -23.27 15.89
N GLY A 118 -5.07 -22.37 16.02
CA GLY A 118 -3.66 -22.79 15.86
C GLY A 118 -2.70 -22.00 14.97
N MET A 119 -2.99 -20.80 14.47
CA MET A 119 -1.97 -20.01 13.74
C MET A 119 -1.30 -18.87 14.53
N HIS A 120 -1.74 -18.57 15.75
CA HIS A 120 -1.08 -17.55 16.59
C HIS A 120 0.07 -18.10 17.46
N GLU A 121 0.26 -19.43 17.46
CA GLU A 121 1.24 -20.10 18.32
C GLU A 121 2.60 -20.35 17.63
N GLN A 122 2.70 -20.20 16.30
CA GLN A 122 3.99 -20.36 15.60
C GLN A 122 4.89 -19.12 15.64
N GLY A 123 4.34 -17.92 15.86
CA GLY A 123 5.13 -16.69 15.94
C GLY A 123 5.82 -16.49 17.29
N ASN A 124 5.17 -16.87 18.39
CA ASN A 124 5.75 -16.73 19.74
C ASN A 124 6.69 -17.89 20.09
N ILE A 125 6.44 -19.12 19.63
CA ILE A 125 7.33 -20.26 19.89
C ILE A 125 8.68 -20.11 19.14
N GLN A 126 8.69 -19.65 17.88
CA GLN A 126 9.96 -19.41 17.16
C GLN A 126 10.80 -18.27 17.75
N LEU A 127 10.17 -17.26 18.38
CA LEU A 127 10.88 -16.16 19.03
C LEU A 127 11.41 -16.53 20.42
N HIS A 128 10.77 -17.48 21.12
CA HIS A 128 11.28 -18.02 22.37
C HIS A 128 12.47 -18.96 22.13
N ASP A 129 12.35 -19.90 21.20
CA ASP A 129 13.40 -20.88 20.86
C ASP A 129 14.68 -20.22 20.33
N ARG A 130 14.56 -19.12 19.57
CA ARG A 130 15.73 -18.32 19.14
C ARG A 130 16.41 -17.53 20.26
N ARG A 131 15.71 -17.24 21.36
CA ARG A 131 16.28 -16.48 22.47
C ARG A 131 17.11 -17.42 23.36
N ASP A 132 16.58 -18.61 23.64
CA ASP A 132 17.25 -19.60 24.48
C ASP A 132 18.53 -20.18 23.81
N ASN A 133 18.55 -20.33 22.48
CA ASN A 133 19.74 -20.80 21.75
C ASN A 133 20.87 -19.75 21.70
N LYS A 134 20.56 -18.46 21.79
CA LYS A 134 21.59 -17.40 21.82
C LYS A 134 22.25 -17.31 23.18
N ASP A 135 21.48 -17.46 24.25
CA ASP A 135 22.00 -17.42 25.62
C ASP A 135 22.89 -18.66 25.89
N LEU A 136 22.54 -19.83 25.36
CA LEU A 136 23.36 -21.04 25.46
C LEU A 136 24.72 -20.91 24.75
N ASN A 137 24.75 -20.30 23.56
CA ASN A 137 25.99 -20.06 22.82
C ASN A 137 26.92 -19.02 23.49
N ILE A 138 26.37 -18.09 24.27
CA ILE A 138 27.17 -17.15 25.06
C ILE A 138 27.83 -17.87 26.24
N VAL A 139 27.09 -18.73 26.95
CA VAL A 139 27.62 -19.47 28.11
C VAL A 139 28.73 -20.45 27.70
N ILE A 140 28.59 -21.18 26.60
CA ILE A 140 29.60 -22.15 26.13
C ILE A 140 30.93 -21.47 25.75
N ASN A 141 30.87 -20.27 25.14
CA ASN A 141 32.09 -19.52 24.79
C ASN A 141 32.82 -18.99 26.02
N VAL A 142 32.12 -18.62 27.09
CA VAL A 142 32.76 -18.13 28.32
C VAL A 142 33.47 -19.27 29.06
N VAL A 143 32.91 -20.48 29.09
CA VAL A 143 33.50 -21.65 29.77
C VAL A 143 34.73 -22.21 29.03
N SER A 144 34.82 -22.05 27.70
CA SER A 144 36.00 -22.52 26.94
C SER A 144 37.21 -21.57 26.97
N THR A 145 37.10 -20.41 27.61
CA THR A 145 38.15 -19.37 27.64
C THR A 145 38.83 -19.24 29.02
N VAL A 146 38.60 -20.18 29.92
CA VAL A 146 39.24 -20.29 31.25
C VAL A 146 39.92 -21.64 31.35
#